data_AF-A0A4R2P2T3-F1
#
_entry.id   AF-A0A4R2P2T3-F1
#
_cell.length_a   1.000
_cell.length_b   1.000
_cell.length_c   1.000
_cell.angle_alpha   90.00
_cell.angle_beta   90.00
_cell.angle_gamma   90.00
#
_symmetry.space_group_name_H-M   'P 1'
#
loop_
_entity.id
_entity.type
_entity.pdbx_description
1 polymer ?
#
loop_
_entity_poly.entity_id
_entity_poly.type
_entity_poly.pdbx_seq_one_letter_code
_entity_poly.pdbx_strand_id
1 'polypeptide(L)'
;MKFITYDAFNRITPVHIDRVVNFLFTHLEEYGDSKNAIRKAINYAAKERTGLGGYVFTLEDANEIVSAVVINKTGMDEYIPENILVYIATHKEHRGKGIGKKMMKYVIENCSGDIALHVEKDNPAQFLYKKLGFTTPYLEMRLKKDTHETA
;
A
#
# COMPACT_ATOMS: atom_id res chain seq x y z
N MET A 1 16.31 9.00 9.11
CA MET A 1 15.00 8.35 8.89
C MET A 1 13.85 9.22 9.39
N LYS A 2 12.91 9.59 8.51
CA LYS A 2 11.74 10.43 8.79
C LYS A 2 10.49 9.79 8.17
N PHE A 3 9.43 9.63 8.95
CA PHE A 3 8.13 9.23 8.43
C PHE A 3 7.39 10.45 7.86
N ILE A 4 6.68 10.25 6.75
CA ILE A 4 5.82 11.25 6.13
C ILE A 4 4.51 10.57 5.74
N THR A 5 3.40 11.18 6.12
CA THR A 5 2.04 10.75 5.77
C THR A 5 1.44 11.76 4.82
N TYR A 6 0.96 11.30 3.67
CA TYR A 6 0.18 12.10 2.73
C TYR A 6 -1.26 11.62 2.71
N ASP A 7 -2.19 12.56 2.67
CA ASP A 7 -3.63 12.33 2.65
C ASP A 7 -4.35 13.50 1.95
N ALA A 8 -5.66 13.63 2.17
CA ALA A 8 -6.45 14.70 1.59
C ALA A 8 -6.10 16.12 2.09
N PHE A 9 -5.44 16.24 3.25
CA PHE A 9 -5.03 17.49 3.88
C PHE A 9 -3.53 17.76 3.69
N ASN A 10 -2.69 16.75 3.85
CA ASN A 10 -1.27 16.82 3.53
C ASN A 10 -1.00 16.23 2.13
N ARG A 11 -1.10 17.08 1.11
CA ARG A 11 -1.06 16.64 -0.29
C ARG A 11 0.34 16.21 -0.72
N ILE A 12 0.39 15.09 -1.43
CA ILE A 12 1.58 14.63 -2.15
C ILE A 12 1.70 15.40 -3.47
N THR A 13 2.91 15.85 -3.82
CA THR A 13 3.13 16.56 -5.09
C THR A 13 3.28 15.58 -6.26
N PRO A 14 3.02 15.99 -7.52
CA PRO A 14 3.21 15.12 -8.69
C PRO A 14 4.63 14.52 -8.79
N VAL A 15 5.66 15.32 -8.50
CA VAL A 15 7.06 14.85 -8.46
C VAL A 15 7.26 13.79 -7.39
N HIS A 16 6.62 13.92 -6.23
CA HIS A 16 6.74 12.93 -5.18
C HIS A 16 5.93 11.66 -5.49
N ILE A 17 4.77 11.77 -6.15
CA ILE A 17 4.04 10.62 -6.69
C ILE A 17 4.96 9.81 -7.61
N ASP A 18 5.68 10.46 -8.52
CA ASP A 18 6.62 9.79 -9.43
C ASP A 18 7.73 9.03 -8.67
N ARG A 19 8.27 9.62 -7.60
CA ARG A 19 9.25 8.95 -6.73
C ARG A 19 8.66 7.69 -6.09
N VAL A 20 7.45 7.77 -5.52
CA VAL A 20 6.79 6.62 -4.87
C VAL A 20 6.44 5.54 -5.91
N VAL A 21 5.92 5.91 -7.09
CA VAL A 21 5.62 4.97 -8.18
C VAL A 21 6.88 4.20 -8.58
N ASN A 22 7.99 4.90 -8.81
CA ASN A 22 9.24 4.27 -9.20
C ASN A 22 9.79 3.37 -8.10
N PHE A 23 9.77 3.84 -6.84
CA PHE A 23 10.19 3.05 -5.68
C PHE A 23 9.39 1.74 -5.55
N LEU A 24 8.05 1.82 -5.56
CA LEU A 24 7.19 0.65 -5.44
C LEU A 24 7.40 -0.32 -6.62
N PHE A 25 7.46 0.20 -7.85
CA PHE A 25 7.71 -0.63 -9.03
C PHE A 25 9.03 -1.40 -8.93
N THR A 26 10.08 -0.77 -8.40
CA THR A 26 11.39 -1.41 -8.22
C THR A 26 11.41 -2.43 -7.08
N HIS A 27 10.73 -2.16 -5.95
CA HIS A 27 10.90 -2.95 -4.73
C HIS A 27 9.76 -3.93 -4.41
N LEU A 28 8.64 -3.88 -5.14
CA LEU A 28 7.62 -4.93 -5.08
C LEU A 28 8.05 -6.22 -5.80
N GLU A 29 9.02 -6.13 -6.72
CA GLU A 29 9.61 -7.27 -7.44
C GLU A 29 8.51 -8.13 -8.10
N GLU A 30 8.48 -9.44 -7.84
CA GLU A 30 7.51 -10.38 -8.41
C GLU A 30 6.07 -10.15 -7.94
N TYR A 31 5.87 -9.43 -6.83
CA TYR A 31 4.56 -9.11 -6.28
C TYR A 31 4.01 -7.75 -6.76
N GLY A 32 4.72 -7.12 -7.71
CA GLY A 32 4.41 -5.78 -8.19
C GLY A 32 3.42 -5.75 -9.35
N ASP A 33 2.63 -4.69 -9.38
CA ASP A 33 1.85 -4.34 -10.57
C ASP A 33 2.62 -3.40 -11.51
N SER A 34 2.06 -3.16 -12.70
CA SER A 34 2.56 -2.11 -13.60
C SER A 34 2.62 -0.72 -12.94
N LYS A 35 3.56 0.12 -13.36
CA LYS A 35 3.64 1.54 -12.92
C LYS A 35 2.31 2.29 -13.05
N ASN A 36 1.52 1.97 -14.08
CA ASN A 36 0.21 2.61 -14.29
C ASN A 36 -0.80 2.21 -13.21
N ALA A 37 -0.85 0.93 -12.82
CA ALA A 37 -1.70 0.46 -11.74
C ALA A 37 -1.28 1.05 -10.38
N ILE A 38 0.03 1.05 -10.10
CA ILE A 38 0.60 1.67 -8.89
C ILE A 38 0.22 3.15 -8.81
N ARG A 39 0.42 3.90 -9.90
CA ARG A 39 0.04 5.31 -9.99
C ARG A 39 -1.45 5.52 -9.78
N LYS A 40 -2.31 4.67 -10.34
CA LYS A 40 -3.76 4.76 -10.14
C LYS A 40 -4.16 4.58 -8.68
N ALA A 41 -3.49 3.71 -7.93
CA ALA A 41 -3.72 3.54 -6.49
C ALA A 41 -3.25 4.77 -5.70
N ILE A 42 -2.04 5.28 -5.99
CA ILE A 42 -1.53 6.49 -5.34
C ILE A 42 -2.44 7.70 -5.61
N ASN A 43 -2.87 7.89 -6.87
CA ASN A 43 -3.78 8.98 -7.22
C ASN A 43 -5.15 8.83 -6.55
N TYR A 44 -5.63 7.60 -6.34
CA TYR A 44 -6.84 7.34 -5.56
C TYR A 44 -6.64 7.80 -4.12
N ALA A 45 -5.58 7.33 -3.45
CA ALA A 45 -5.25 7.69 -2.08
C ALA A 45 -5.09 9.21 -1.89
N ALA A 46 -4.39 9.86 -2.82
CA ALA A 46 -4.10 11.29 -2.82
C ALA A 46 -5.29 12.18 -3.22
N LYS A 47 -6.46 11.61 -3.56
CA LYS A 47 -7.60 12.34 -4.13
C LYS A 47 -7.25 13.20 -5.36
N GLU A 48 -6.40 12.67 -6.24
CA GLU A 48 -6.11 13.20 -7.59
C GLU A 48 -7.06 12.62 -8.65
N ARG A 49 -7.95 11.72 -8.23
CA ARG A 49 -9.05 11.18 -9.01
C ARG A 49 -10.27 10.98 -8.10
N THR A 50 -11.44 10.79 -8.71
CA THR A 50 -12.68 10.46 -7.98
C THR A 50 -12.48 9.20 -7.11
N GLY A 51 -12.90 9.28 -5.86
CA GLY A 51 -12.76 8.22 -4.87
C GLY A 51 -12.84 8.75 -3.44
N LEU A 52 -12.76 7.83 -2.47
CA LEU A 52 -12.83 8.17 -1.05
C LEU A 52 -11.49 8.73 -0.51
N GLY A 53 -10.41 8.55 -1.26
CA GLY A 53 -9.07 8.91 -0.82
C GLY A 53 -8.39 7.77 -0.08
N GLY A 54 -7.42 8.12 0.74
CA GLY A 54 -6.64 7.17 1.51
C GLY A 54 -5.38 7.83 2.03
N TYR A 55 -4.32 7.03 2.13
CA TYR A 55 -3.05 7.47 2.66
C TYR A 55 -1.90 6.97 1.79
N VAL A 56 -0.87 7.79 1.67
CA VAL A 56 0.44 7.36 1.18
C VAL A 56 1.43 7.62 2.30
N PHE A 57 2.09 6.58 2.78
CA PHE A 57 3.13 6.69 3.80
C PHE A 57 4.48 6.48 3.17
N THR A 58 5.46 7.28 3.56
CA THR A 58 6.87 7.06 3.20
C THR A 58 7.75 7.13 4.44
N LEU A 59 8.81 6.33 4.43
CA LEU A 59 9.93 6.47 5.34
C LEU A 59 11.12 6.90 4.48
N GLU A 60 11.67 8.08 4.75
CA GLU A 60 12.82 8.63 4.02
C GLU A 60 14.08 8.64 4.87
N ASP A 61 15.22 8.30 4.27
CA ASP A 61 16.55 8.42 4.85
C ASP A 61 17.47 9.16 3.88
N ALA A 62 18.09 10.26 4.30
CA ALA A 62 18.93 11.11 3.44
C ALA A 62 18.31 11.47 2.06
N ASN A 63 17.01 11.81 2.03
CA ASN A 63 16.20 12.08 0.82
C ASN A 63 15.93 10.88 -0.10
N GLU A 64 16.24 9.67 0.35
CA GLU A 64 15.88 8.43 -0.32
C GLU A 64 14.66 7.79 0.34
N ILE A 65 13.69 7.32 -0.44
CA ILE A 65 12.58 6.53 0.08
C ILE A 65 13.13 5.15 0.43
N VAL A 66 13.08 4.76 1.70
CA VAL A 66 13.49 3.42 2.16
C VAL A 66 12.30 2.50 2.42
N SER A 67 11.09 3.04 2.52
CA SER A 67 9.84 2.27 2.53
C SER A 67 8.67 3.15 2.07
N ALA A 68 7.71 2.54 1.39
CA ALA A 68 6.46 3.20 0.99
C ALA A 68 5.28 2.26 1.20
N VAL A 69 4.14 2.83 1.62
CA VAL A 69 2.86 2.14 1.78
C VAL A 69 1.75 2.97 1.13
N VAL A 70 0.84 2.31 0.41
CA VAL A 70 -0.35 2.93 -0.18
C VAL A 70 -1.59 2.26 0.41
N ILE A 71 -2.46 3.07 0.99
CA ILE A 71 -3.75 2.67 1.52
C ILE A 71 -4.86 3.37 0.75
N ASN A 72 -5.86 2.62 0.30
CA ASN A 72 -7.09 3.16 -0.27
C ASN A 72 -8.24 2.94 0.72
N LYS A 73 -9.10 3.97 0.88
CA LYS A 73 -10.35 3.81 1.62
C LYS A 73 -11.37 3.02 0.81
N THR A 74 -12.07 2.10 1.46
CA THR A 74 -13.07 1.23 0.84
C THR A 74 -14.48 1.79 0.92
N GLY A 75 -14.81 2.48 2.02
CA GLY A 75 -16.17 2.93 2.34
C GLY A 75 -17.11 1.80 2.72
N MET A 76 -16.56 0.69 3.22
CA MET A 76 -17.30 -0.53 3.57
C MET A 76 -17.41 -0.75 5.09
N ASP A 77 -17.27 0.34 5.83
CA ASP A 77 -17.33 0.50 7.28
C ASP A 77 -18.30 -0.51 7.92
N GLU A 78 -17.90 -1.09 9.06
CA GLU A 78 -18.63 -2.12 9.83
C GLU A 78 -18.68 -3.56 9.25
N TYR A 79 -18.58 -3.78 7.94
CA TYR A 79 -18.71 -5.14 7.36
C TYR A 79 -17.50 -5.62 6.55
N ILE A 80 -16.68 -4.70 6.02
CA ILE A 80 -15.34 -4.96 5.47
C ILE A 80 -14.44 -3.81 5.96
N PRO A 81 -13.14 -4.05 6.26
CA PRO A 81 -12.26 -3.00 6.76
C PRO A 81 -12.32 -1.70 5.93
N GLU A 82 -12.35 -0.55 6.61
CA GLU A 82 -12.49 0.78 6.01
C GLU A 82 -11.31 1.12 5.08
N ASN A 83 -10.19 0.42 5.25
CA ASN A 83 -8.96 0.63 4.53
C ASN A 83 -8.47 -0.67 3.89
N ILE A 84 -7.96 -0.58 2.67
CA ILE A 84 -7.18 -1.65 2.04
C ILE A 84 -5.75 -1.17 1.80
N LEU A 85 -4.78 -1.87 2.38
CA LEU A 85 -3.37 -1.72 2.08
C LEU A 85 -3.12 -2.35 0.71
N VAL A 86 -2.93 -1.49 -0.30
CA VAL A 86 -2.75 -1.90 -1.69
C VAL A 86 -1.30 -2.29 -1.96
N TYR A 87 -0.36 -1.47 -1.50
CA TYR A 87 1.06 -1.70 -1.72
C TYR A 87 1.86 -1.43 -0.45
N ILE A 88 2.87 -2.25 -0.22
CA ILE A 88 3.94 -2.01 0.75
C ILE A 88 5.25 -2.54 0.18
N ALA A 89 6.27 -1.69 0.18
CA ALA A 89 7.62 -2.13 -0.12
C ALA A 89 8.63 -1.51 0.84
N THR A 90 9.72 -2.23 1.06
CA THR A 90 10.91 -1.74 1.76
C THR A 90 12.09 -1.88 0.81
N HIS A 91 12.99 -0.91 0.82
CA HIS A 91 14.20 -0.94 0.01
C HIS A 91 14.96 -2.24 0.24
N LYS A 92 15.32 -2.94 -0.84
CA LYS A 92 15.88 -4.30 -0.79
C LYS A 92 17.14 -4.39 0.07
N GLU A 93 17.99 -3.38 0.01
CA GLU A 93 19.26 -3.31 0.78
C GLU A 93 19.05 -3.00 2.27
N HIS A 94 17.80 -2.70 2.66
CA HIS A 94 17.40 -2.54 4.05
C HIS A 94 16.47 -3.64 4.55
N ARG A 95 16.29 -4.73 3.78
CA ARG A 95 15.63 -5.95 4.26
C ARG A 95 16.37 -6.50 5.50
N GLY A 96 15.63 -7.14 6.40
CA GLY A 96 16.19 -7.67 7.65
C GLY A 96 16.47 -6.63 8.75
N LYS A 97 16.45 -5.32 8.46
CA LYS A 97 16.71 -4.24 9.45
C LYS A 97 15.46 -3.81 10.26
N GLY A 98 14.38 -4.58 10.17
CA GLY A 98 13.12 -4.28 10.86
C GLY A 98 12.34 -3.08 10.30
N ILE A 99 12.71 -2.52 9.14
CA ILE A 99 12.03 -1.37 8.54
C ILE A 99 10.56 -1.67 8.24
N GLY A 100 10.26 -2.80 7.59
CA GLY A 100 8.87 -3.17 7.30
C GLY A 100 7.99 -3.24 8.56
N LYS A 101 8.53 -3.74 9.68
CA LYS A 101 7.82 -3.76 10.97
C LYS A 101 7.60 -2.35 11.52
N LYS A 102 8.60 -1.48 11.45
CA LYS A 102 8.48 -0.08 11.88
C LYS A 102 7.44 0.67 11.04
N MET A 103 7.48 0.48 9.72
CA MET A 103 6.53 1.08 8.79
C MET A 103 5.10 0.60 9.06
N MET A 104 4.88 -0.70 9.21
CA MET A 104 3.53 -1.21 9.50
C MET A 104 2.98 -0.72 10.84
N LYS A 105 3.80 -0.60 11.88
CA LYS A 105 3.37 0.01 13.15
C LYS A 105 2.94 1.46 12.96
N TYR A 106 3.75 2.24 12.27
CA TYR A 106 3.44 3.63 11.96
C TYR A 106 2.13 3.74 11.16
N VAL A 107 1.93 2.87 10.17
CA VAL A 107 0.68 2.80 9.39
C VAL A 107 -0.52 2.49 10.28
N ILE A 108 -0.45 1.48 11.14
CA ILE A 108 -1.55 1.11 12.05
C ILE A 108 -1.89 2.26 13.00
N GLU A 109 -0.88 2.97 13.51
CA GLU A 109 -1.08 4.09 14.44
C GLU A 109 -1.67 5.34 13.74
N ASN A 110 -1.42 5.52 12.45
CA ASN A 110 -1.78 6.74 11.71
C ASN A 110 -2.87 6.54 10.66
N CYS A 111 -3.40 5.32 10.53
CA CYS A 111 -4.53 5.01 9.66
C CYS A 111 -5.76 4.80 10.53
N SER A 112 -6.76 5.67 10.39
CA SER A 112 -8.03 5.53 11.10
C SER A 112 -8.91 4.45 10.46
N GLY A 113 -9.42 3.54 11.27
CA GLY A 113 -10.26 2.41 10.85
C GLY A 113 -9.46 1.11 10.68
N ASP A 114 -10.17 0.02 10.45
CA ASP A 114 -9.60 -1.30 10.22
C ASP A 114 -8.89 -1.34 8.88
N ILE A 115 -7.90 -2.24 8.76
CA ILE A 115 -7.05 -2.40 7.58
C ILE A 115 -7.13 -3.84 7.08
N ALA A 116 -7.53 -4.01 5.83
CA ALA A 116 -7.39 -5.24 5.06
C ALA A 116 -6.12 -5.22 4.21
N LEU A 117 -5.59 -6.40 3.87
CA LEU A 117 -4.54 -6.57 2.88
C LEU A 117 -4.68 -7.92 2.18
N HIS A 118 -4.13 -8.01 0.97
CA HIS A 118 -3.91 -9.28 0.31
C HIS A 118 -2.43 -9.65 0.41
N VAL A 119 -2.16 -10.90 0.71
CA VAL A 119 -0.80 -11.46 0.76
C VAL A 119 -0.85 -12.85 0.15
N GLU A 120 0.08 -13.14 -0.75
CA GLU A 120 0.18 -14.46 -1.34
C GLU A 120 0.57 -15.51 -0.29
N LYS A 121 0.10 -16.74 -0.48
CA LYS A 121 0.27 -17.84 0.49
C LYS A 121 1.73 -18.10 0.84
N ASP A 122 2.63 -17.96 -0.14
CA ASP A 122 4.05 -18.26 0.02
C ASP A 122 4.90 -17.01 0.31
N ASN A 123 4.27 -15.82 0.37
CA ASN A 123 4.98 -14.59 0.68
C ASN A 123 5.36 -14.55 2.18
N PRO A 124 6.66 -14.43 2.53
CA PRO A 124 7.11 -14.44 3.92
C PRO A 124 6.61 -13.25 4.75
N ALA A 125 6.12 -12.17 4.12
CA ALA A 125 5.52 -11.03 4.81
C ALA A 125 4.28 -11.42 5.63
N GLN A 126 3.61 -12.54 5.31
CA GLN A 126 2.46 -13.02 6.10
C GLN A 126 2.80 -13.18 7.60
N PHE A 127 4.03 -13.55 7.94
CA PHE A 127 4.45 -13.73 9.33
C PHE A 127 4.55 -12.40 10.07
N LEU A 128 4.94 -11.33 9.36
CA LEU A 128 4.94 -9.98 9.91
C LEU A 128 3.50 -9.54 10.21
N TYR A 129 2.58 -9.70 9.26
CA TYR A 129 1.19 -9.28 9.43
C TYR A 129 0.51 -10.04 10.58
N LYS A 130 0.69 -11.36 10.67
CA LYS A 130 0.17 -12.17 11.78
C LYS A 130 0.70 -11.70 13.15
N LYS A 131 2.00 -11.36 13.24
CA LYS A 131 2.61 -10.79 14.46
C LYS A 131 2.07 -9.40 14.83
N LEU A 132 1.48 -8.68 13.88
CA LEU A 132 0.88 -7.37 14.08
C LEU A 132 -0.64 -7.43 14.30
N GLY A 133 -1.22 -8.64 14.37
CA GLY A 133 -2.64 -8.84 14.68
C GLY A 133 -3.54 -9.07 13.48
N PHE A 134 -3.01 -9.08 12.25
CA PHE A 134 -3.81 -9.46 11.07
C PHE A 134 -4.19 -10.93 11.14
N THR A 135 -5.46 -11.23 10.86
CA THR A 135 -6.00 -12.58 10.77
C THR A 135 -6.39 -12.91 9.32
N THR A 136 -6.73 -14.17 9.04
CA THR A 136 -7.23 -14.61 7.74
C THR A 136 -8.64 -15.17 7.92
N PRO A 137 -9.66 -14.30 8.07
CA PRO A 137 -11.01 -14.74 8.41
C PRO A 137 -11.70 -15.47 7.24
N TYR A 138 -11.35 -15.12 6.00
CA TYR A 138 -11.95 -15.67 4.78
C TYR A 138 -10.91 -15.89 3.67
N LEU A 139 -11.28 -16.69 2.67
CA LEU A 139 -10.50 -16.89 1.44
C LEU A 139 -10.91 -15.85 0.38
N GLU A 140 -9.93 -15.35 -0.39
CA GLU A 140 -10.21 -14.50 -1.55
C GLU A 140 -10.55 -15.36 -2.77
N MET A 141 -11.69 -15.07 -3.43
CA MET A 141 -12.09 -15.70 -4.69
C MET A 141 -12.17 -14.63 -5.78
N ARG A 142 -11.52 -14.85 -6.93
CA ARG A 142 -11.49 -13.89 -8.05
C ARG A 142 -12.07 -14.52 -9.32
N LEU A 143 -13.08 -13.88 -9.92
CA LEU A 143 -13.57 -14.18 -11.26
C LEU A 143 -12.93 -13.20 -12.25
N LYS A 144 -12.08 -13.70 -13.14
CA LYS A 144 -11.61 -12.92 -14.29
C LYS A 144 -12.64 -13.05 -15.41
N LYS A 145 -13.28 -11.96 -15.79
CA LYS A 145 -14.15 -11.94 -16.96
C LYS A 145 -13.27 -11.82 -18.21
N ASP A 146 -13.45 -12.72 -19.17
CA ASP A 146 -12.86 -12.55 -20.49
C ASP A 146 -13.57 -11.38 -21.18
N THR A 147 -12.85 -10.28 -21.40
CA THR A 147 -13.27 -9.25 -22.34
C THR A 147 -13.04 -9.77 -23.75
N HIS A 148 -13.90 -10.70 -24.20
CA HIS A 148 -14.11 -10.90 -25.63
C HIS A 148 -15.03 -9.77 -26.10
N GLU A 149 -14.43 -8.67 -26.56
CA GLU A 149 -15.11 -7.78 -27.48
C GLU A 149 -15.35 -8.57 -28.76
N THR A 150 -16.62 -8.82 -29.06
CA THR A 150 -17.10 -9.15 -30.40
C THR A 150 -16.59 -8.06 -31.35
N ALA A 151 -15.71 -8.45 -32.27
CA ALA A 151 -15.35 -7.67 -33.45
C ALA A 151 -16.57 -7.46 -34.36
#